data_AF-A0A357AQ38-F1
#
_entry.id   AF-A0A357AQ38-F1
#
_cell.length_a   1.000
_cell.length_b   1.000
_cell.length_c   1.000
_cell.angle_alpha   90.00
_cell.angle_beta   90.00
_cell.angle_gamma   90.00
#
_symmetry.space_group_name_H-M   'P 1'
#
loop_
_entity.id
_entity.type
_entity.pdbx_description
1 polymer ?
#
loop_
_entity_poly.entity_id
_entity_poly.type
_entity_poly.pdbx_seq_one_letter_code
_entity_poly.pdbx_strand_id
1 'polypeptide(L)'
;MSYELIEKNANDTLSFGDFTLNEKKKVSDFEFDGAKYKVKTYNELTRLEKNEIFAYESEPGSRVENYKAIGDTIEFNVKAGEDVQITLGVEADSEYEVTVSGEKLGKMATNISGKLVLSIEMKNPDAGVDVKVVKC
;
A
#
# COMPACT_ATOMS: atom_id res chain seq x y z
N MET A 1 -6.87 19.32 2.50
CA MET A 1 -5.63 18.82 3.13
C MET A 1 -4.65 18.51 2.01
N SER A 2 -3.35 18.70 2.19
CA SER A 2 -2.34 18.32 1.20
C SER A 2 -1.42 17.29 1.84
N TYR A 3 -1.28 16.12 1.22
CA TYR A 3 -0.34 15.10 1.68
C TYR A 3 1.03 15.33 1.04
N GLU A 4 2.10 15.08 1.80
CA GLU A 4 3.40 14.87 1.17
C GLU A 4 3.34 13.55 0.38
N LEU A 5 3.86 13.52 -0.84
CA LEU A 5 3.63 12.38 -1.74
C LEU A 5 4.30 11.10 -1.23
N ILE A 6 5.41 11.25 -0.51
CA ILE A 6 6.14 10.18 0.17
C ILE A 6 6.95 10.78 1.31
N GLU A 7 6.90 10.17 2.49
CA GLU A 7 7.60 10.64 3.68
C GLU A 7 7.98 9.51 4.63
N LYS A 8 9.04 9.74 5.40
CA LYS A 8 9.43 8.89 6.53
C LYS A 8 8.69 9.34 7.78
N ASN A 9 8.04 8.39 8.45
CA ASN A 9 7.39 8.62 9.74
C ASN A 9 8.37 8.45 10.91
N ALA A 10 8.02 9.01 12.07
CA ALA A 10 8.83 8.93 13.30
C ALA A 10 9.00 7.50 13.87
N ASN A 11 8.11 6.57 13.49
CA ASN A 11 8.13 5.16 13.89
C ASN A 11 8.88 4.26 12.88
N ASP A 12 9.75 4.84 12.05
CA ASP A 12 10.51 4.14 11.01
C ASP A 12 9.62 3.34 10.04
N THR A 13 8.55 3.98 9.58
CA THR A 13 7.68 3.49 8.50
C THR A 13 7.58 4.52 7.39
N LEU A 14 6.98 4.14 6.27
CA LEU A 14 6.78 5.00 5.11
C LEU A 14 5.31 5.40 4.98
N SER A 15 5.02 6.67 4.69
CA SER A 15 3.69 7.08 4.20
C SER A 15 3.82 7.58 2.77
N PHE A 16 2.83 7.33 1.92
CA PHE A 16 2.85 7.74 0.51
C PHE A 16 1.45 7.81 -0.10
N GLY A 17 1.35 8.50 -1.24
CA GLY A 17 0.09 8.65 -1.96
C GLY A 17 -0.70 9.90 -1.56
N ASP A 18 -1.50 10.39 -2.50
CA ASP A 18 -2.46 11.48 -2.33
C ASP A 18 -3.60 11.32 -3.35
N PHE A 19 -4.69 10.72 -2.89
CA PHE A 19 -5.89 10.48 -3.69
C PHE A 19 -6.73 11.75 -3.93
N THR A 20 -6.35 12.89 -3.36
CA THR A 20 -7.08 14.17 -3.54
C THR A 20 -6.60 14.94 -4.78
N LEU A 21 -5.52 14.49 -5.42
CA LEU A 21 -4.97 15.13 -6.60
C LEU A 21 -5.79 14.79 -7.84
N ASN A 22 -6.23 15.80 -8.57
CA ASN A 22 -6.86 15.64 -9.89
C ASN A 22 -5.85 15.29 -10.99
N GLU A 23 -4.56 15.56 -10.76
CA GLU A 23 -3.49 15.32 -11.72
C GLU A 23 -2.39 14.45 -11.10
N LYS A 24 -1.90 13.52 -11.90
CA LYS A 24 -0.78 12.63 -11.59
C LYS A 24 0.46 13.42 -11.14
N LYS A 25 0.92 13.14 -9.92
CA LYS A 25 2.25 13.53 -9.44
C LYS A 25 3.14 12.32 -9.21
N LYS A 26 4.45 12.58 -9.10
CA LYS A 26 5.46 11.55 -8.83
C LYS A 26 6.61 12.10 -8.00
N VAL A 27 7.16 11.23 -7.15
CA VAL A 27 8.50 11.39 -6.55
C VAL A 27 9.31 10.15 -6.89
N SER A 28 10.59 10.32 -7.19
CA SER A 28 11.51 9.23 -7.53
C SER A 28 12.77 9.39 -6.69
N ASP A 29 13.55 8.31 -6.57
CA ASP A 29 14.80 8.30 -5.79
C ASP A 29 14.64 8.74 -4.32
N PHE A 30 13.47 8.51 -3.71
CA PHE A 30 13.28 8.75 -2.28
C PHE A 30 14.00 7.66 -1.48
N GLU A 31 15.01 8.04 -0.70
CA GLU A 31 15.80 7.08 0.07
C GLU A 31 15.18 6.78 1.44
N PHE A 32 14.97 5.51 1.71
CA PHE A 32 14.50 5.03 3.02
C PHE A 32 15.04 3.63 3.28
N ASP A 33 15.64 3.43 4.46
CA ASP A 33 16.16 2.12 4.91
C ASP A 33 17.07 1.42 3.87
N GLY A 34 17.98 2.20 3.27
CA GLY A 34 18.93 1.70 2.26
C GLY A 34 18.31 1.31 0.91
N ALA A 35 17.03 1.59 0.69
CA ALA A 35 16.34 1.38 -0.57
C ALA A 35 15.87 2.70 -1.19
N LYS A 36 15.64 2.67 -2.51
CA LYS A 36 15.07 3.77 -3.26
C LYS A 36 13.61 3.51 -3.56
N TYR A 37 12.77 4.48 -3.27
CA TYR A 37 11.35 4.42 -3.50
C TYR A 37 10.93 5.40 -4.58
N LYS A 38 9.91 5.00 -5.33
CA LYS A 38 9.25 5.82 -6.33
C LYS A 38 7.75 5.70 -6.15
N VAL A 39 7.10 6.85 -5.94
CA VAL A 39 5.65 6.95 -5.84
C VAL A 39 5.10 7.66 -7.08
N LYS A 40 3.98 7.16 -7.60
CA LYS A 40 3.13 7.84 -8.57
C LYS A 40 1.72 7.85 -8.00
N THR A 41 1.09 9.01 -7.88
CA THR A 41 -0.23 9.10 -7.22
C THR A 41 -1.10 10.22 -7.78
N TYR A 42 -2.40 9.95 -7.80
CA TYR A 42 -3.53 10.84 -8.03
C TYR A 42 -4.84 10.11 -7.70
N ASN A 43 -5.98 10.76 -7.87
CA ASN A 43 -7.30 10.23 -7.54
C ASN A 43 -7.63 8.86 -8.14
N GLU A 44 -7.12 8.49 -9.32
CA GLU A 44 -7.42 7.18 -9.94
C GLU A 44 -6.39 6.09 -9.60
N LEU A 45 -5.18 6.44 -9.15
CA LEU A 45 -4.14 5.44 -8.93
C LEU A 45 -3.08 5.91 -7.94
N THR A 46 -2.68 5.01 -7.04
CA THR A 46 -1.46 5.17 -6.24
C THR A 46 -0.58 3.95 -6.40
N ARG A 47 0.70 4.17 -6.73
CA ARG A 47 1.66 3.10 -6.99
C ARG A 47 2.98 3.39 -6.30
N LEU A 48 3.55 2.38 -5.66
CA LEU A 48 4.87 2.38 -5.04
C LEU A 48 5.77 1.33 -5.69
N GLU A 49 6.98 1.74 -6.03
CA GLU A 49 8.09 0.86 -6.43
C GLU A 49 9.22 0.99 -5.39
N LYS A 50 9.82 -0.14 -4.99
CA LYS A 50 11.01 -0.22 -4.14
C LYS A 50 12.15 -0.84 -4.97
N ASN A 51 13.25 -0.12 -5.14
CA ASN A 51 14.37 -0.51 -5.99
C ASN A 51 13.91 -0.95 -7.39
N GLU A 52 13.03 -0.15 -8.01
CA GLU A 52 12.41 -0.41 -9.32
C GLU A 52 11.50 -1.65 -9.39
N ILE A 53 11.30 -2.36 -8.27
CA ILE A 53 10.40 -3.51 -8.16
C ILE A 53 9.05 -3.03 -7.63
N PHE A 54 7.97 -3.55 -8.21
CA PHE A 54 6.60 -3.29 -7.77
C PHE A 54 6.39 -3.69 -6.30
N ALA A 55 5.85 -2.77 -5.48
CA ALA A 55 5.58 -3.02 -4.07
C ALA A 55 4.08 -2.89 -3.72
N TYR A 56 3.42 -1.88 -4.28
CA TYR A 56 2.02 -1.56 -3.99
C TYR A 56 1.38 -0.86 -5.17
N GLU A 57 0.12 -1.15 -5.46
CA GLU A 57 -0.74 -0.32 -6.31
C GLU A 57 -2.17 -0.35 -5.79
N SER A 58 -2.89 0.76 -5.97
CA SER A 58 -4.31 0.84 -5.68
C SER A 58 -5.07 1.52 -6.82
N GLU A 59 -6.29 1.05 -7.06
CA GLU A 59 -7.26 1.63 -7.97
C GLU A 59 -8.64 1.65 -7.27
N PRO A 60 -9.25 2.83 -7.03
CA PRO A 60 -8.73 4.18 -7.26
C PRO A 60 -7.52 4.54 -6.36
N GLY A 61 -7.06 5.78 -6.47
CA GLY A 61 -5.93 6.28 -5.70
C GLY A 61 -6.17 6.23 -4.20
N SER A 62 -5.09 6.09 -3.43
CA SER A 62 -5.12 6.01 -1.98
C SER A 62 -4.04 6.87 -1.33
N ARG A 63 -4.20 7.07 -0.02
CA ARG A 63 -3.16 7.52 0.89
C ARG A 63 -2.83 6.31 1.76
N VAL A 64 -1.57 5.88 1.74
CA VAL A 64 -1.06 4.80 2.58
C VAL A 64 -0.22 5.40 3.70
N GLU A 65 -0.54 5.05 4.93
CA GLU A 65 0.14 5.51 6.13
C GLU A 65 0.76 4.31 6.87
N ASN A 66 1.89 4.55 7.52
CA ASN A 66 2.59 3.54 8.32
C ASN A 66 2.94 2.24 7.57
N TYR A 67 3.23 2.33 6.27
CA TYR A 67 3.64 1.18 5.47
C TYR A 67 4.96 0.60 5.97
N LYS A 68 4.92 -0.70 6.25
CA LYS A 68 6.06 -1.47 6.75
C LYS A 68 6.01 -2.87 6.16
N ALA A 69 7.07 -3.25 5.47
CA ALA A 69 7.26 -4.58 4.90
C ALA A 69 8.57 -5.17 5.44
N ILE A 70 8.47 -6.06 6.43
CA ILE A 70 9.60 -6.66 7.14
C ILE A 70 9.40 -8.16 7.26
N GLY A 71 10.39 -8.93 6.78
CA GLY A 71 10.31 -10.39 6.73
C GLY A 71 9.06 -10.83 6.00
N ASP A 72 8.26 -11.65 6.67
CA ASP A 72 7.03 -12.24 6.14
C ASP A 72 5.78 -11.37 6.35
N THR A 73 5.92 -10.14 6.86
CA THR A 73 4.79 -9.27 7.23
C THR A 73 4.79 -7.97 6.44
N ILE A 74 3.62 -7.61 5.92
CA ILE A 74 3.30 -6.28 5.40
C ILE A 74 2.14 -5.71 6.22
N GLU A 75 2.30 -4.50 6.75
CA GLU A 75 1.26 -3.78 7.49
C GLU A 75 1.20 -2.31 7.05
N PHE A 76 -0.02 -1.76 6.97
CA PHE A 76 -0.27 -0.36 6.65
C PHE A 76 -1.71 0.05 7.02
N ASN A 77 -1.95 1.35 7.12
CA ASN A 77 -3.29 1.95 7.10
C ASN A 77 -3.53 2.57 5.72
N VAL A 78 -4.72 2.41 5.16
CA VAL A 78 -5.08 2.97 3.85
C VAL A 78 -6.32 3.85 3.94
N LYS A 79 -6.27 5.03 3.33
CA LYS A 79 -7.39 5.95 3.13
C LYS A 79 -7.66 6.11 1.65
N ALA A 80 -8.92 6.11 1.26
CA ALA A 80 -9.35 6.36 -0.11
C ALA A 80 -10.74 7.02 -0.11
N GLY A 81 -11.10 7.66 -1.23
CA GLY A 81 -12.39 8.33 -1.38
C GLY A 81 -13.58 7.37 -1.54
N GLU A 82 -13.32 6.14 -1.96
CA GLU A 82 -14.29 5.07 -2.23
C GLU A 82 -13.61 3.71 -2.07
N ASP A 83 -14.38 2.62 -2.24
CA ASP A 83 -13.87 1.26 -2.19
C ASP A 83 -12.67 1.08 -3.13
N VAL A 84 -11.63 0.40 -2.66
CA VAL A 84 -10.36 0.33 -3.36
C VAL A 84 -9.87 -1.09 -3.55
N GLN A 85 -9.38 -1.37 -4.76
CA GLN A 85 -8.63 -2.57 -5.05
C GLN A 85 -7.15 -2.29 -4.80
N ILE A 86 -6.51 -3.11 -3.96
CA ILE A 86 -5.08 -3.03 -3.66
C ILE A 86 -4.38 -4.26 -4.24
N THR A 87 -3.30 -4.04 -4.97
CA THR A 87 -2.37 -5.09 -5.38
C THR A 87 -1.05 -4.93 -4.63
N LEU A 88 -0.64 -5.95 -3.89
CA LEU A 88 0.65 -6.00 -3.19
C LEU A 88 1.66 -6.84 -3.98
N GLY A 89 2.88 -6.33 -4.05
CA GLY A 89 4.05 -7.09 -4.50
C GLY A 89 4.58 -7.94 -3.35
N VAL A 90 4.55 -9.25 -3.51
CA VAL A 90 4.89 -10.25 -2.50
C VAL A 90 5.60 -11.43 -3.16
N GLU A 91 6.10 -12.38 -2.36
CA GLU A 91 6.71 -13.59 -2.92
C GLU A 91 5.67 -14.40 -3.72
N ALA A 92 6.07 -14.88 -4.90
CA ALA A 92 5.24 -15.73 -5.75
C ALA A 92 5.06 -17.13 -5.15
N ASP A 93 4.01 -17.83 -5.60
CA ASP A 93 3.71 -19.22 -5.21
C ASP A 93 3.69 -19.44 -3.68
N SER A 94 3.22 -18.43 -2.96
CA SER A 94 3.13 -18.36 -1.50
C SER A 94 1.70 -18.08 -1.03
N GLU A 95 1.38 -18.47 0.19
CA GLU A 95 0.09 -18.23 0.84
C GLU A 95 0.23 -17.17 1.94
N TYR A 96 -0.79 -16.31 2.09
CA TYR A 96 -0.78 -15.25 3.08
C TYR A 96 -2.08 -15.22 3.87
N GLU A 97 -1.98 -15.05 5.20
CA GLU A 97 -3.11 -14.72 6.07
C GLU A 97 -3.36 -13.21 6.03
N VAL A 98 -4.59 -12.81 5.69
CA VAL A 98 -4.99 -11.41 5.55
C VAL A 98 -5.90 -11.01 6.71
N THR A 99 -5.58 -9.88 7.34
CA THR A 99 -6.39 -9.23 8.38
C THR A 99 -6.71 -7.80 7.96
N VAL A 100 -7.98 -7.41 8.02
CA VAL A 100 -8.46 -6.06 7.71
C VAL A 100 -9.26 -5.53 8.91
N SER A 101 -8.88 -4.38 9.45
CA SER A 101 -9.49 -3.79 10.66
C SER A 101 -9.59 -4.76 11.84
N GLY A 102 -8.61 -5.67 11.99
CA GLY A 102 -8.60 -6.71 13.02
C GLY A 102 -9.40 -7.98 12.69
N GLU A 103 -10.17 -7.99 11.60
CA GLU A 103 -10.93 -9.17 11.14
C GLU A 103 -10.11 -10.00 10.15
N LYS A 104 -10.01 -11.31 10.39
CA LYS A 104 -9.33 -12.23 9.48
C LYS A 104 -10.21 -12.51 8.26
N LEU A 105 -9.73 -12.15 7.07
CA LEU A 105 -10.38 -12.49 5.80
C LEU A 105 -10.03 -13.92 5.32
N GLY A 106 -8.96 -14.50 5.88
CA GLY A 106 -8.52 -15.86 5.59
C GLY A 106 -7.20 -15.91 4.83
N LYS A 107 -6.90 -17.10 4.30
CA LYS A 107 -5.69 -17.39 3.53
C LYS A 107 -5.91 -17.12 2.05
N MET A 108 -4.97 -16.42 1.43
CA MET A 108 -4.99 -16.07 0.02
C MET A 108 -3.69 -16.50 -0.65
N ALA A 109 -3.80 -17.20 -1.77
CA ALA A 109 -2.65 -17.59 -2.57
C ALA A 109 -2.22 -16.45 -3.51
N THR A 110 -0.92 -16.25 -3.61
CA THR A 110 -0.33 -15.36 -4.62
C THR A 110 -0.26 -16.05 -5.96
N ASN A 111 -0.35 -15.25 -7.02
CA ASN A 111 -0.09 -15.77 -8.35
C ASN A 111 1.41 -15.97 -8.61
N ILE A 112 1.74 -16.63 -9.71
CA ILE A 112 3.13 -16.87 -10.15
C ILE A 112 3.93 -15.58 -10.42
N SER A 113 3.26 -14.42 -10.49
CA SER A 113 3.91 -13.11 -10.65
C SER A 113 4.14 -12.38 -9.32
N GLY A 114 3.85 -13.03 -8.18
CA GLY A 114 4.06 -12.42 -6.86
C GLY A 114 3.08 -11.29 -6.56
N LYS A 115 1.83 -11.42 -7.01
CA LYS A 115 0.78 -10.43 -6.72
C LYS A 115 -0.31 -11.01 -5.82
N LEU A 116 -0.64 -10.27 -4.78
CA LEU A 116 -1.80 -10.48 -3.91
C LEU A 116 -2.78 -9.32 -4.11
N VAL A 117 -4.04 -9.63 -4.43
CA VAL A 117 -5.09 -8.62 -4.68
C VAL A 117 -6.10 -8.64 -3.54
N LEU A 118 -6.39 -7.46 -2.99
CA LEU A 118 -7.31 -7.25 -1.88
C LEU A 118 -8.39 -6.23 -2.30
N SER A 119 -9.64 -6.48 -1.93
CA SER A 119 -10.73 -5.50 -2.06
C SER A 119 -11.05 -4.94 -0.69
N ILE A 120 -10.93 -3.62 -0.51
CA ILE A 120 -11.14 -2.95 0.77
C ILE A 120 -12.34 -2.01 0.67
N GLU A 121 -13.34 -2.27 1.50
CA GLU A 121 -14.53 -1.41 1.62
C GLU A 121 -14.23 -0.17 2.48
N MET A 122 -14.52 1.03 1.96
CA MET A 122 -14.26 2.29 2.64
C MET A 122 -15.54 2.84 3.28
N LYS A 123 -15.63 2.74 4.61
CA LYS A 123 -16.77 3.30 5.37
C LYS A 123 -16.69 4.82 5.55
N ASN A 124 -15.47 5.34 5.68
CA ASN A 124 -15.20 6.77 5.85
C ASN A 124 -13.79 7.08 5.32
N PRO A 125 -13.63 8.04 4.37
CA PRO A 125 -12.32 8.39 3.81
C PRO A 125 -11.31 8.90 4.86
N ASP A 126 -11.77 9.44 5.99
CA ASP A 126 -10.90 9.98 7.04
C ASP A 126 -10.48 8.93 8.07
N ALA A 127 -11.25 7.85 8.24
CA ALA A 127 -11.01 6.86 9.30
C ALA A 127 -9.85 5.91 9.00
N GLY A 128 -9.52 5.72 7.71
CA GLY A 128 -8.54 4.74 7.26
C GLY A 128 -8.96 3.29 7.57
N VAL A 129 -8.31 2.34 6.90
CA VAL A 129 -8.50 0.91 7.11
C VAL A 129 -7.16 0.26 7.34
N ASP A 130 -7.00 -0.44 8.47
CA ASP A 130 -5.78 -1.18 8.77
C ASP A 130 -5.75 -2.48 7.98
N VAL A 131 -4.63 -2.74 7.33
CA VAL A 131 -4.38 -3.96 6.56
C VAL A 131 -3.09 -4.60 7.07
N LYS A 132 -3.16 -5.91 7.33
CA LYS A 132 -2.00 -6.74 7.67
C LYS A 132 -2.03 -8.03 6.87
N VAL A 133 -0.90 -8.36 6.29
CA VAL A 133 -0.69 -9.56 5.48
C VAL A 133 0.53 -10.29 6.01
N VAL A 134 0.41 -11.58 6.31
CA VAL A 134 1.50 -12.40 6.86
C VAL A 134 1.65 -13.68 6.05
N LYS A 135 2.86 -13.96 5.53
CA LYS A 135 3.14 -15.20 4.79
C LYS A 135 2.99 -16.41 5.73
N CYS A 136 2.35 -17.46 5.22
CA CYS A 136 2.10 -18.73 5.91
C CYS A 136 3.16 -19.80 5.59
#